data_AF-A0A851BI89-F1
#
_entry.id   AF-A0A851BI89-F1
#
_cell.length_a   1.000
_cell.length_b   1.000
_cell.length_c   1.000
_cell.angle_alpha   90.00
_cell.angle_beta   90.00
_cell.angle_gamma   90.00
#
_symmetry.space_group_name_H-M   'P 1'
#
loop_
_entity.id
_entity.type
_entity.pdbx_description
1 polymer ?
#
loop_
_entity_poly.entity_id
_entity_poly.type
_entity_poly.pdbx_seq_one_letter_code
_entity_poly.pdbx_strand_id
1 'polypeptide(L)'
;RRQKLLHPGKSSYRVLLDSVILSDENVKFQIIQEENKVLLQVEIYEIEGNIFRLKIDEASPLRPRYKVPDVLIKEPPTQRLSICHKETGILVLSSVNEDYKVQVTANPFQAELQCKGETVMSMNSNGLLYFEHLQPPPSDRKPTAQNEEAASDSSKEKQEDLGLWQEKFGNFLDIKAHGPTSVGMDFSLHGYDHVYGIPQHTETLLLKNTSDGDAYRLYNLDIFGHKIHDKIGIYGSVPLLLAHKPNRTSGIFWLNSSETLVDISTKAVAEHTPSRSAAETAKQRAVPLTDVRWMSESGIIDVFLLMGPTAFDIFKQFAQLTGTQALPPLFSLGYHQCRWNYEDEQDVKAVDAGFDAHDIPYDVIWLDIEHTDGKRYFTWDKQKFQNPRKMQEHLRKKKRKLVVIVDPHIKVDPSYTLYAQAKEKGYFVKDRNGQDFEGICWPGSSCYLDFTNPEVRKWYADQFAFKTYKASTNILFVWNDMNEPSVFKGAELTMQKDAVHYNNWEHREVHNLYGFYQQMATAEGLIRRSSGKERPFVLTRSFFAGSQKYGAVWTGDNTAEWSYLKISIPMLLTISMAGISFCGGNV
;
A
#
# COMPACT_ATOMS: atom_id res chain seq x y z
N ARG A 1 16.74 3.98 8.03
CA ARG A 1 18.19 4.16 8.39
C ARG A 1 18.99 2.86 8.33
N ARG A 2 18.65 1.82 9.11
CA ARG A 2 19.43 0.56 9.20
C ARG A 2 19.70 -0.09 7.85
N GLN A 3 18.68 -0.28 7.03
CA GLN A 3 18.84 -0.87 5.69
C GLN A 3 19.74 -0.03 4.78
N LYS A 4 19.67 1.31 4.83
CA LYS A 4 20.49 2.21 4.02
C LYS A 4 22.00 2.17 4.36
N LEU A 5 22.38 1.62 5.51
CA LEU A 5 23.80 1.38 5.85
C LEU A 5 24.39 0.18 5.09
N LEU A 6 23.55 -0.71 4.54
CA LEU A 6 24.00 -1.81 3.72
C LEU A 6 24.36 -1.30 2.31
N HIS A 7 25.61 -1.52 1.91
CA HIS A 7 26.16 -1.14 0.60
C HIS A 7 26.22 -2.33 -0.35
N PRO A 8 26.16 -2.10 -1.68
CA PRO A 8 26.31 -3.15 -2.67
C PRO A 8 27.58 -3.99 -2.45
N GLY A 9 27.45 -5.31 -2.52
CA GLY A 9 28.56 -6.21 -2.26
C GLY A 9 28.14 -7.68 -2.27
N LYS A 10 29.00 -8.55 -1.73
CA LYS A 10 28.66 -9.97 -1.57
C LYS A 10 27.54 -10.11 -0.54
N SER A 11 26.40 -10.66 -0.94
CA SER A 11 25.31 -10.96 0.00
C SER A 11 25.78 -11.88 1.12
N SER A 12 25.29 -11.64 2.34
CA SER A 12 25.52 -12.50 3.51
C SER A 12 24.62 -13.74 3.54
N TYR A 13 23.79 -13.94 2.53
CA TYR A 13 22.89 -15.09 2.42
C TYR A 13 23.42 -16.11 1.42
N ARG A 14 23.29 -17.39 1.75
CA ARG A 14 23.56 -18.51 0.84
C ARG A 14 22.43 -19.53 0.85
N VAL A 15 22.20 -20.18 -0.29
CA VAL A 15 21.21 -21.25 -0.45
C VAL A 15 21.73 -22.57 0.12
N LEU A 16 20.85 -23.30 0.80
CA LEU A 16 21.06 -24.70 1.16
C LEU A 16 20.46 -25.58 0.06
N LEU A 17 21.24 -25.92 -0.98
CA LEU A 17 20.74 -26.67 -2.13
C LEU A 17 20.15 -28.06 -1.77
N ASP A 18 20.59 -28.65 -0.66
CA ASP A 18 20.04 -29.92 -0.17
C ASP A 18 18.63 -29.79 0.41
N SER A 19 18.20 -28.56 0.74
CA SER A 19 16.84 -28.27 1.21
C SER A 19 15.82 -28.02 0.09
N VAL A 20 16.24 -28.12 -1.18
CA VAL A 20 15.35 -27.87 -2.32
C VAL A 20 14.27 -28.94 -2.39
N ILE A 21 13.01 -28.51 -2.31
CA ILE A 21 11.81 -29.32 -2.42
C ILE A 21 11.01 -28.80 -3.61
N LEU A 22 10.75 -29.67 -4.59
CA LEU A 22 9.84 -29.39 -5.70
C LEU A 22 8.47 -29.98 -5.39
N SER A 23 7.42 -29.16 -5.48
CA SER A 23 6.03 -29.59 -5.43
C SER A 23 5.33 -29.27 -6.76
N ASP A 24 4.05 -29.65 -6.89
CA ASP A 24 3.24 -29.27 -8.06
C ASP A 24 2.91 -27.76 -8.08
N GLU A 25 2.99 -27.08 -6.93
CA GLU A 25 2.61 -25.66 -6.80
C GLU A 25 3.80 -24.70 -6.81
N ASN A 26 4.94 -25.11 -6.27
CA ASN A 26 6.11 -24.25 -6.05
C ASN A 26 7.40 -25.04 -5.88
N VAL A 27 8.50 -24.29 -5.91
CA VAL A 27 9.83 -24.74 -5.46
C VAL A 27 10.16 -24.04 -4.15
N LYS A 28 10.55 -24.81 -3.14
CA LYS A 28 10.95 -24.31 -1.83
C LYS A 28 12.39 -24.66 -1.54
N PHE A 29 13.12 -23.76 -0.89
CA PHE A 29 14.45 -24.02 -0.36
C PHE A 29 14.77 -23.04 0.77
N GLN A 30 15.74 -23.38 1.60
CA GLN A 30 16.20 -22.52 2.67
C GLN A 30 17.42 -21.73 2.25
N ILE A 31 17.48 -20.48 2.71
CA ILE A 31 18.70 -19.67 2.70
C ILE A 31 19.16 -19.46 4.15
N ILE A 32 20.46 -19.45 4.36
CA ILE A 32 21.07 -19.19 5.66
C ILE A 32 21.84 -17.87 5.61
N GLN A 33 21.65 -17.04 6.63
CA GLN A 33 22.49 -15.86 6.83
C GLN A 33 23.81 -16.29 7.49
N GLU A 34 24.94 -15.94 6.88
CA GLU A 34 26.26 -16.50 7.24
C GLU A 34 26.78 -16.08 8.62
N GLU A 35 26.37 -14.95 9.16
CA GLU A 35 26.87 -14.39 10.43
C GLU A 35 26.07 -14.93 11.64
N ASN A 36 24.74 -14.79 11.62
CA ASN A 36 23.84 -15.14 12.71
C ASN A 36 23.20 -16.54 12.57
N LYS A 37 23.44 -17.23 11.44
CA LYS A 37 22.98 -18.59 11.14
C LYS A 37 21.46 -18.76 11.08
N VAL A 38 20.71 -17.67 10.96
CA VAL A 38 19.25 -17.71 10.82
C VAL A 38 18.88 -18.33 9.47
N LEU A 39 17.88 -19.21 9.50
CA LEU A 39 17.30 -19.86 8.34
C LEU A 39 16.05 -19.13 7.89
N LEU A 40 16.01 -18.74 6.62
CA LEU A 40 14.83 -18.21 5.96
C LEU A 40 14.34 -19.23 4.94
N GLN A 41 13.02 -19.35 4.84
CA GLN A 41 12.34 -20.15 3.83
C GLN A 41 12.10 -19.28 2.59
N VAL A 42 12.62 -19.72 1.44
CA VAL A 42 12.32 -19.15 0.13
C VAL A 42 11.32 -20.04 -0.57
N GLU A 43 10.32 -19.43 -1.22
CA GLU A 43 9.33 -20.11 -2.04
C GLU A 43 9.20 -19.37 -3.38
N ILE A 44 9.34 -20.10 -4.48
CA ILE A 44 9.18 -19.59 -5.85
C ILE A 44 7.99 -20.28 -6.49
N TYR A 45 7.06 -19.47 -6.98
CA TYR A 45 5.86 -19.91 -7.69
C TYR A 45 5.89 -19.38 -9.11
N GLU A 46 5.42 -20.19 -10.05
CA GLU A 46 4.96 -19.71 -11.35
C GLU A 46 3.43 -19.61 -11.31
N ILE A 47 2.90 -18.52 -11.86
CA ILE A 47 1.48 -18.21 -11.90
C ILE A 47 1.08 -18.03 -13.36
N GLU A 48 -0.14 -18.46 -13.69
CA GLU A 48 -0.69 -18.32 -15.04
C GLU A 48 -0.57 -16.89 -15.57
N GLY A 49 -0.12 -16.78 -16.84
CA GLY A 49 0.03 -15.51 -17.52
C GLY A 49 1.42 -14.89 -17.39
N ASN A 50 2.50 -15.70 -17.26
CA ASN A 50 3.88 -15.24 -17.14
C ASN A 50 4.15 -14.37 -15.89
N ILE A 51 3.58 -14.77 -14.75
CA ILE A 51 3.82 -14.12 -13.46
C ILE A 51 4.66 -15.06 -12.59
N PHE A 52 5.67 -14.53 -11.92
CA PHE A 52 6.43 -15.28 -10.91
C PHE A 52 6.19 -14.65 -9.54
N ARG A 53 6.07 -15.46 -8.49
CA ARG A 53 5.98 -14.96 -7.11
C ARG A 53 7.13 -15.51 -6.29
N LEU A 54 7.84 -14.62 -5.59
CA LEU A 54 8.89 -14.96 -4.64
C LEU A 54 8.41 -14.58 -3.24
N LYS A 55 8.44 -15.56 -2.33
CA LYS A 55 8.26 -15.32 -0.90
C LYS A 55 9.54 -15.62 -0.14
N ILE A 56 9.89 -14.76 0.81
CA ILE A 56 10.92 -15.02 1.80
C ILE A 56 10.35 -14.73 3.18
N ASP A 57 10.41 -15.74 4.06
CA ASP A 57 9.92 -15.70 5.44
C ASP A 57 10.93 -16.40 6.36
N GLU A 58 10.82 -16.22 7.67
CA GLU A 58 11.60 -17.02 8.62
C GLU A 58 11.15 -18.49 8.56
N ALA A 59 12.10 -19.43 8.57
CA ALA A 59 11.77 -20.86 8.53
C ALA A 59 11.10 -21.32 9.85
N SER A 60 11.50 -20.73 10.97
CA SER A 60 10.99 -21.04 12.31
C SER A 60 10.87 -19.75 13.15
N PRO A 61 9.91 -18.87 12.85
CA PRO A 61 9.81 -17.58 13.52
C PRO A 61 9.29 -17.72 14.95
N LEU A 62 9.71 -16.81 15.84
CA LEU A 62 9.18 -16.72 17.22
C LEU A 62 7.67 -16.48 17.26
N ARG A 63 7.14 -15.83 16.22
CA ARG A 63 5.71 -15.57 15.98
C ARG A 63 5.49 -15.35 14.47
N PRO A 64 4.28 -15.57 13.94
CA PRO A 64 4.01 -15.28 12.53
C PRO A 64 4.38 -13.84 12.16
N ARG A 65 4.93 -13.66 10.95
CA ARG A 65 5.09 -12.34 10.32
C ARG A 65 3.82 -11.98 9.54
N TYR A 66 3.55 -10.69 9.43
CA TYR A 66 2.36 -10.22 8.72
C TYR A 66 2.43 -10.57 7.23
N LYS A 67 1.32 -11.11 6.72
CA LYS A 67 1.10 -11.41 5.30
C LYS A 67 -0.17 -10.66 4.91
N VAL A 68 -0.06 -9.80 3.89
CA VAL A 68 -1.15 -8.90 3.47
C VAL A 68 -2.37 -9.70 3.02
N PRO A 69 -3.52 -9.61 3.71
CA PRO A 69 -4.76 -10.26 3.30
C PRO A 69 -5.60 -9.35 2.39
N ASP A 70 -6.66 -9.90 1.79
CA ASP A 70 -7.76 -9.21 1.08
C ASP A 70 -7.41 -8.36 -0.16
N VAL A 71 -6.13 -8.11 -0.41
CA VAL A 71 -5.63 -7.42 -1.62
C VAL A 71 -5.75 -8.33 -2.84
N LEU A 72 -5.21 -9.55 -2.74
CA LEU A 72 -5.39 -10.57 -3.77
C LEU A 72 -6.86 -11.00 -3.80
N ILE A 73 -7.46 -11.06 -4.99
CA ILE A 73 -8.88 -11.46 -5.12
C ILE A 73 -9.14 -12.92 -4.71
N LYS A 74 -8.11 -13.75 -4.86
CA LYS A 74 -7.99 -15.15 -4.42
C LYS A 74 -6.52 -15.55 -4.55
N GLU A 75 -6.11 -16.66 -3.96
CA GLU A 75 -4.80 -17.22 -4.29
C GLU A 75 -4.75 -17.57 -5.79
N PRO A 76 -3.74 -17.07 -6.53
CA PRO A 76 -3.68 -17.24 -7.96
C PRO A 76 -3.35 -18.70 -8.33
N PRO A 77 -3.91 -19.24 -9.43
CA PRO A 77 -3.59 -20.58 -9.88
C PRO A 77 -2.11 -20.66 -10.28
N THR A 78 -1.44 -21.68 -9.76
CA THR A 78 -0.02 -21.92 -9.99
C THR A 78 0.21 -22.83 -11.20
N GLN A 79 1.41 -22.72 -11.77
CA GLN A 79 1.91 -23.59 -12.82
C GLN A 79 3.15 -24.32 -12.30
N ARG A 80 3.33 -25.56 -12.75
CA ARG A 80 4.39 -26.42 -12.24
C ARG A 80 5.74 -26.05 -12.84
N LEU A 81 6.63 -25.53 -11.99
CA LEU A 81 8.05 -25.37 -12.30
C LEU A 81 8.74 -26.74 -12.41
N SER A 82 9.77 -26.83 -13.25
CA SER A 82 10.60 -28.03 -13.37
C SER A 82 12.07 -27.74 -13.08
N ILE A 83 12.75 -28.60 -12.33
CA ILE A 83 14.19 -28.49 -12.10
C ILE A 83 14.91 -29.05 -13.34
N CYS A 84 15.55 -28.20 -14.12
CA CYS A 84 16.29 -28.61 -15.31
C CYS A 84 17.77 -28.84 -15.03
N HIS A 85 18.32 -28.18 -14.01
CA HIS A 85 19.71 -28.30 -13.64
C HIS A 85 19.88 -28.04 -12.15
N LYS A 86 20.66 -28.90 -11.48
CA LYS A 86 21.03 -28.75 -10.07
C LYS A 86 22.45 -29.29 -9.89
N GLU A 87 23.41 -28.39 -9.78
CA GLU A 87 24.81 -28.69 -9.55
C GLU A 87 25.35 -27.89 -8.36
N THR A 88 26.61 -28.12 -8.01
CA THR A 88 27.28 -27.37 -6.93
C THR A 88 27.22 -25.87 -7.22
N GLY A 89 26.37 -25.17 -6.48
CA GLY A 89 26.28 -23.71 -6.53
C GLY A 89 25.16 -23.14 -7.41
N ILE A 90 24.46 -23.95 -8.22
CA ILE A 90 23.45 -23.45 -9.17
C ILE A 90 22.21 -24.36 -9.17
N LEU A 91 21.03 -23.73 -9.18
CA LEU A 91 19.72 -24.36 -9.40
C LEU A 91 19.00 -23.64 -10.55
N VAL A 92 18.61 -24.35 -11.60
CA VAL A 92 17.85 -23.78 -12.73
C VAL A 92 16.46 -24.39 -12.77
N LEU A 93 15.46 -23.52 -12.70
CA LEU A 93 14.04 -23.85 -12.81
C LEU A 93 13.55 -23.41 -14.20
N SER A 94 12.88 -24.28 -14.93
CA SER A 94 12.18 -23.92 -16.16
C SER A 94 10.70 -23.73 -15.90
N SER A 95 10.17 -22.70 -16.55
CA SER A 95 8.74 -22.37 -16.59
C SER A 95 7.99 -23.29 -17.55
N VAL A 96 6.67 -23.39 -17.39
CA VAL A 96 5.78 -24.01 -18.37
C VAL A 96 5.88 -23.30 -19.73
N ASN A 97 6.13 -21.99 -19.71
CA ASN A 97 6.56 -21.26 -20.87
C ASN A 97 8.08 -21.43 -21.06
N GLU A 98 8.48 -22.23 -22.04
CA GLU A 98 9.88 -22.60 -22.31
C GLU A 98 10.80 -21.39 -22.57
N ASP A 99 10.23 -20.24 -22.91
CA ASP A 99 10.98 -19.00 -23.05
C ASP A 99 11.55 -18.53 -21.69
N TYR A 100 10.94 -18.89 -20.56
CA TYR A 100 11.31 -18.38 -19.24
C TYR A 100 12.05 -19.39 -18.37
N LYS A 101 13.08 -18.92 -17.66
CA LYS A 101 13.84 -19.70 -16.68
C LYS A 101 14.15 -18.86 -15.45
N VAL A 102 14.20 -19.49 -14.29
CA VAL A 102 14.72 -18.90 -13.05
C VAL A 102 16.02 -19.60 -12.70
N GLN A 103 17.13 -18.88 -12.74
CA GLN A 103 18.43 -19.36 -12.30
C GLN A 103 18.72 -18.83 -10.89
N VAL A 104 18.96 -19.74 -9.94
CA VAL A 104 19.34 -19.42 -8.57
C VAL A 104 20.81 -19.76 -8.36
N THR A 105 21.61 -18.74 -8.04
CA THR A 105 23.00 -18.87 -7.60
C THR A 105 23.02 -19.05 -6.09
N ALA A 106 23.76 -20.04 -5.59
CA ALA A 106 23.68 -20.44 -4.19
C ALA A 106 24.57 -19.62 -3.26
N ASN A 107 25.76 -19.16 -3.68
CA ASN A 107 26.68 -18.41 -2.82
C ASN A 107 27.44 -17.33 -3.61
N PRO A 108 27.10 -16.03 -3.43
CA PRO A 108 25.98 -15.53 -2.63
C PRO A 108 24.62 -15.92 -3.24
N PHE A 109 23.55 -15.89 -2.44
CA PHE A 109 22.19 -16.10 -2.90
C PHE A 109 21.80 -15.00 -3.89
N GLN A 110 21.45 -15.39 -5.12
CA GLN A 110 20.91 -14.51 -6.15
C GLN A 110 19.91 -15.31 -6.98
N ALA A 111 18.87 -14.65 -7.49
CA ALA A 111 17.96 -15.24 -8.47
C ALA A 111 17.90 -14.38 -9.73
N GLU A 112 17.87 -15.01 -10.90
CA GLU A 112 17.78 -14.35 -12.19
C GLU A 112 16.62 -14.91 -12.99
N LEU A 113 15.76 -14.03 -13.48
CA LEU A 113 14.66 -14.38 -14.35
C LEU A 113 15.07 -14.08 -15.79
N GLN A 114 15.25 -15.15 -16.56
CA GLN A 114 15.69 -15.14 -17.94
C GLN A 114 14.52 -15.33 -18.88
N CYS A 115 14.56 -14.67 -20.04
CA CYS A 115 13.65 -14.88 -21.15
C CYS A 115 14.45 -15.09 -22.44
N LYS A 116 14.26 -16.23 -23.13
CA LYS A 116 15.01 -16.62 -24.34
C LYS A 116 16.53 -16.58 -24.17
N GLY A 117 17.01 -16.90 -22.96
CA GLY A 117 18.43 -16.91 -22.61
C GLY A 117 19.01 -15.55 -22.20
N GLU A 118 18.23 -14.47 -22.24
CA GLU A 118 18.63 -13.15 -21.77
C GLU A 118 18.08 -12.87 -20.37
N THR A 119 18.90 -12.38 -19.45
CA THR A 119 18.44 -11.95 -18.12
C THR A 119 17.59 -10.69 -18.26
N VAL A 120 16.32 -10.76 -17.83
CA VAL A 120 15.39 -9.62 -17.84
C VAL A 120 15.41 -8.91 -16.49
N MET A 121 15.48 -9.68 -15.41
CA MET A 121 15.49 -9.18 -14.04
C MET A 121 16.38 -10.05 -13.16
N SER A 122 17.22 -9.43 -12.34
CA SER A 122 17.96 -10.10 -11.26
C SER A 122 17.43 -9.67 -9.91
N MET A 123 17.50 -10.54 -8.93
CA MET A 123 17.04 -10.34 -7.55
C MET A 123 18.22 -10.61 -6.62
N ASN A 124 18.48 -9.68 -5.70
CA ASN A 124 19.64 -9.70 -4.81
C ASN A 124 21.01 -9.68 -5.52
N SER A 125 21.07 -9.14 -6.75
CA SER A 125 22.31 -9.04 -7.53
C SER A 125 23.31 -8.06 -6.93
N ASN A 126 22.85 -7.05 -6.19
CA ASN A 126 23.72 -6.15 -5.44
C ASN A 126 23.97 -6.63 -3.99
N GLY A 127 23.41 -7.79 -3.62
CA GLY A 127 23.57 -8.37 -2.29
C GLY A 127 22.86 -7.60 -1.17
N LEU A 128 21.79 -6.85 -1.49
CA LEU A 128 21.10 -5.97 -0.54
C LEU A 128 19.86 -6.61 0.11
N LEU A 129 19.67 -7.92 -0.04
CA LEU A 129 18.70 -8.68 0.75
C LEU A 129 18.97 -8.43 2.24
N TYR A 130 17.94 -7.95 2.91
CA TYR A 130 17.97 -7.59 4.32
C TYR A 130 16.73 -8.17 5.00
N PHE A 131 16.95 -8.87 6.11
CA PHE A 131 15.88 -9.53 6.84
C PHE A 131 16.22 -9.52 8.32
N GLU A 132 15.58 -8.64 9.08
CA GLU A 132 15.76 -8.59 10.54
C GLU A 132 14.95 -9.72 11.16
N HIS A 133 15.62 -10.80 11.57
CA HIS A 133 14.95 -11.93 12.21
C HIS A 133 14.34 -11.54 13.57
N LEU A 134 13.24 -12.19 13.94
CA LEU A 134 12.59 -11.97 15.22
C LEU A 134 13.52 -12.38 16.38
N GLN A 135 13.65 -11.50 17.37
CA GLN A 135 14.45 -11.72 18.56
C GLN A 135 13.58 -11.63 19.82
N PRO A 136 13.91 -12.33 20.91
CA PRO A 136 13.26 -12.10 22.19
C PRO A 136 13.59 -10.68 22.70
N PRO A 137 12.66 -10.05 23.45
CA PRO A 137 12.91 -8.78 24.12
C PRO A 137 14.20 -8.80 24.95
N PRO A 138 14.91 -7.67 25.09
CA PRO A 138 16.16 -7.61 25.85
C PRO A 138 16.02 -8.10 27.30
N SER A 139 14.85 -7.93 27.93
CA SER A 139 14.54 -8.38 29.29
C SER A 139 14.58 -9.90 29.46
N ASP A 140 14.35 -10.65 28.38
CA ASP A 140 14.18 -12.11 28.42
C ASP A 140 15.44 -12.85 27.98
N ARG A 141 16.52 -12.12 27.65
CA ARG A 141 17.80 -12.70 27.27
C ARG A 141 18.51 -13.26 28.50
N LYS A 142 18.54 -14.59 28.65
CA LYS A 142 19.38 -15.25 29.66
C LYS A 142 20.86 -14.88 29.43
N PRO A 143 21.62 -14.49 30.46
CA PRO A 143 23.05 -14.30 30.31
C PRO A 143 23.72 -15.66 30.03
N THR A 144 24.20 -15.85 28.82
CA THR A 144 25.11 -16.95 28.47
C THR A 144 26.53 -16.55 28.81
N ALA A 145 27.36 -17.48 29.28
CA ALA A 145 28.74 -17.26 29.74
C ALA A 145 29.70 -16.65 28.68
N GLN A 146 29.27 -16.49 27.43
CA GLN A 146 29.99 -15.75 26.39
C GLN A 146 29.77 -14.22 26.42
N ASN A 147 28.81 -13.73 27.21
CA ASN A 147 28.48 -12.29 27.30
C ASN A 147 29.29 -11.54 28.38
N GLU A 148 30.08 -12.22 29.21
CA GLU A 148 30.86 -11.57 30.26
C GLU A 148 32.19 -10.97 29.75
N GLU A 149 32.76 -11.47 28.65
CA GLU A 149 33.99 -10.90 28.07
C GLU A 149 33.73 -9.77 27.06
N ALA A 150 32.50 -9.58 26.57
CA ALA A 150 32.13 -8.50 25.64
C ALA A 150 31.53 -7.25 26.35
N ALA A 151 31.45 -7.26 27.68
CA ALA A 151 30.79 -6.21 28.46
C ALA A 151 31.60 -4.91 28.62
N SER A 152 32.75 -4.80 27.95
CA SER A 152 33.54 -3.55 27.88
C SER A 152 33.35 -2.76 26.58
N ASP A 153 32.50 -3.22 25.64
CA ASP A 153 32.46 -2.66 24.29
C ASP A 153 31.18 -1.86 23.99
N SER A 154 31.38 -0.78 23.23
CA SER A 154 30.52 0.24 22.58
C SER A 154 29.16 -0.19 21.98
N SER A 155 28.71 -1.41 22.22
CA SER A 155 27.57 -2.08 21.60
C SER A 155 26.20 -1.63 22.14
N LYS A 156 26.09 -1.30 23.44
CA LYS A 156 24.84 -0.77 24.02
C LYS A 156 24.50 0.62 23.49
N GLU A 157 25.48 1.51 23.39
CA GLU A 157 25.32 2.84 22.78
C GLU A 157 24.89 2.73 21.31
N LYS A 158 25.48 1.79 20.54
CA LYS A 158 25.08 1.53 19.14
C LYS A 158 23.66 0.96 18.99
N GLN A 159 23.12 0.24 19.98
CA GLN A 159 21.76 -0.31 19.89
C GLN A 159 20.68 0.73 20.20
N GLU A 160 20.91 1.62 21.17
CA GLU A 160 20.01 2.74 21.47
C GLU A 160 20.01 3.76 20.32
N ASP A 161 21.17 4.05 19.73
CA ASP A 161 21.31 4.96 18.56
C ASP A 161 20.58 4.46 17.29
N LEU A 162 20.24 3.17 17.22
CA LEU A 162 19.56 2.55 16.08
C LEU A 162 18.06 2.30 16.30
N GLY A 163 17.52 2.69 17.46
CA GLY A 163 16.10 2.63 17.77
C GLY A 163 15.48 1.23 17.64
N LEU A 164 16.26 0.18 17.95
CA LEU A 164 15.90 -1.22 17.65
C LEU A 164 14.62 -1.68 18.36
N TRP A 165 14.41 -1.20 19.58
CA TRP A 165 13.28 -1.60 20.43
C TRP A 165 12.37 -0.44 20.79
N GLN A 166 12.94 0.76 20.86
CA GLN A 166 12.22 1.98 21.16
C GLN A 166 12.81 3.10 20.31
N GLU A 167 11.96 3.97 19.78
CA GLU A 167 12.38 5.10 18.95
C GLU A 167 11.59 6.34 19.32
N LYS A 168 12.29 7.47 19.41
CA LYS A 168 11.66 8.75 19.72
C LYS A 168 11.59 9.61 18.46
N PHE A 169 10.38 10.01 18.09
CA PHE A 169 10.13 10.96 17.00
C PHE A 169 9.42 12.19 17.56
N GLY A 170 10.15 13.30 17.69
CA GLY A 170 9.65 14.49 18.39
C GLY A 170 9.28 14.15 19.84
N ASN A 171 7.99 14.29 20.18
CA ASN A 171 7.46 13.95 21.51
C ASN A 171 6.87 12.53 21.59
N PHE A 172 6.85 11.79 20.48
CA PHE A 172 6.27 10.46 20.41
C PHE A 172 7.33 9.41 20.69
N LEU A 173 6.98 8.44 21.54
CA LEU A 173 7.81 7.27 21.83
C LEU A 173 7.13 6.06 21.21
N ASP A 174 7.74 5.53 20.16
CA ASP A 174 7.39 4.25 19.55
C ASP A 174 8.10 3.12 20.32
N ILE A 175 7.34 2.19 20.90
CA ILE A 175 7.85 0.96 21.49
C ILE A 175 7.49 -0.19 20.57
N LYS A 176 8.52 -0.80 19.99
CA LYS A 176 8.39 -1.94 19.09
C LYS A 176 8.20 -3.19 19.94
N ALA A 177 6.95 -3.62 20.14
CA ALA A 177 6.64 -4.78 21.00
C ALA A 177 7.39 -6.06 20.57
N HIS A 178 7.82 -6.09 19.31
CA HIS A 178 8.45 -7.24 18.67
C HIS A 178 9.85 -6.95 18.11
N GLY A 179 10.40 -5.81 18.49
CA GLY A 179 11.74 -5.39 18.10
C GLY A 179 11.87 -5.10 16.60
N PRO A 180 13.09 -5.21 16.05
CA PRO A 180 13.36 -4.96 14.65
C PRO A 180 12.81 -6.07 13.76
N THR A 181 11.95 -5.72 12.79
CA THR A 181 11.30 -6.69 11.89
C THR A 181 11.41 -6.33 10.42
N SER A 182 12.26 -5.36 10.05
CA SER A 182 12.28 -4.85 8.68
C SER A 182 12.83 -5.87 7.67
N VAL A 183 12.31 -5.77 6.45
CA VAL A 183 12.68 -6.62 5.32
C VAL A 183 13.00 -5.75 4.12
N GLY A 184 13.86 -6.22 3.22
CA GLY A 184 14.20 -5.49 2.01
C GLY A 184 14.99 -6.32 1.02
N MET A 185 14.92 -5.94 -0.25
CA MET A 185 15.56 -6.66 -1.34
C MET A 185 15.78 -5.73 -2.53
N ASP A 186 16.89 -5.91 -3.24
CA ASP A 186 17.15 -5.24 -4.51
C ASP A 186 16.78 -6.08 -5.73
N PHE A 187 16.38 -5.39 -6.79
CA PHE A 187 16.07 -5.92 -8.10
C PHE A 187 16.82 -5.11 -9.15
N SER A 188 17.50 -5.78 -10.07
CA SER A 188 18.16 -5.14 -11.22
C SER A 188 17.34 -5.41 -12.49
N LEU A 189 16.88 -4.33 -13.13
CA LEU A 189 16.05 -4.35 -14.33
C LEU A 189 16.92 -4.15 -15.58
N HIS A 190 17.16 -5.22 -16.33
CA HIS A 190 18.16 -5.22 -17.42
C HIS A 190 17.61 -4.63 -18.72
N GLY A 191 18.33 -3.63 -19.24
CA GLY A 191 17.95 -2.90 -20.45
C GLY A 191 16.81 -1.91 -20.27
N TYR A 192 16.45 -1.59 -19.02
CA TYR A 192 15.44 -0.58 -18.70
C TYR A 192 16.12 0.68 -18.18
N ASP A 193 15.65 1.83 -18.63
CA ASP A 193 15.98 3.17 -18.14
C ASP A 193 14.74 3.99 -17.77
N HIS A 194 13.54 3.48 -18.03
CA HIS A 194 12.28 4.13 -17.69
C HIS A 194 11.46 3.28 -16.72
N VAL A 195 11.23 3.84 -15.53
CA VAL A 195 10.42 3.22 -14.47
C VAL A 195 9.31 4.17 -13.99
N TYR A 196 8.16 3.60 -13.67
CA TYR A 196 6.89 4.28 -13.37
C TYR A 196 6.17 3.59 -12.20
N GLY A 197 5.11 4.22 -11.68
CA GLY A 197 4.23 3.61 -10.68
C GLY A 197 4.50 4.13 -9.28
N ILE A 198 4.37 3.24 -8.28
CA ILE A 198 4.46 3.53 -6.84
C ILE A 198 3.69 4.79 -6.39
N PRO A 199 2.45 5.06 -6.84
CA PRO A 199 1.70 6.20 -6.34
C PRO A 199 1.48 6.08 -4.82
N GLN A 200 1.32 7.17 -4.08
CA GLN A 200 1.04 8.51 -4.55
C GLN A 200 2.14 9.52 -4.17
N HIS A 201 2.72 10.19 -5.17
CA HIS A 201 3.70 11.26 -5.03
C HIS A 201 3.36 12.43 -5.94
N THR A 202 3.63 13.64 -5.49
CA THR A 202 3.44 14.86 -6.29
C THR A 202 4.66 15.10 -7.16
N GLU A 203 4.95 14.15 -8.05
CA GLU A 203 6.17 14.12 -8.86
C GLU A 203 5.86 13.78 -10.34
N THR A 204 6.88 13.85 -11.19
CA THR A 204 6.83 13.44 -12.60
C THR A 204 6.41 11.98 -12.75
N LEU A 205 5.78 11.68 -13.89
CA LEU A 205 5.35 10.32 -14.23
C LEU A 205 6.53 9.34 -14.28
N LEU A 206 7.63 9.77 -14.93
CA LEU A 206 8.90 9.04 -14.90
C LEU A 206 9.53 9.21 -13.53
N LEU A 207 9.76 8.10 -12.82
CA LEU A 207 10.41 8.11 -11.52
C LEU A 207 11.88 8.53 -11.66
N LYS A 208 12.35 9.32 -10.71
CA LYS A 208 13.72 9.83 -10.68
C LYS A 208 14.63 8.88 -9.91
N ASN A 209 15.92 8.97 -10.19
CA ASN A 209 16.91 8.34 -9.31
C ASN A 209 16.81 8.93 -7.89
N THR A 210 17.23 8.16 -6.90
CA THR A 210 17.21 8.55 -5.49
C THR A 210 18.61 8.76 -4.91
N SER A 211 19.66 8.61 -5.72
CA SER A 211 21.05 8.84 -5.29
C SER A 211 21.35 10.29 -4.89
N ASP A 212 20.56 11.24 -5.39
CA ASP A 212 20.70 12.68 -5.18
C ASP A 212 19.77 13.24 -4.08
N GLY A 213 19.03 12.39 -3.36
CA GLY A 213 18.10 12.83 -2.34
C GLY A 213 17.39 11.68 -1.61
N ASP A 214 16.13 11.91 -1.27
CA ASP A 214 15.33 10.93 -0.53
C ASP A 214 14.85 9.76 -1.41
N ALA A 215 14.56 8.64 -0.75
CA ALA A 215 13.86 7.51 -1.35
C ALA A 215 12.39 7.90 -1.59
N TYR A 216 11.72 7.23 -2.53
CA TYR A 216 10.26 7.28 -2.59
C TYR A 216 9.70 6.60 -1.34
N ARG A 217 8.77 7.26 -0.66
CA ARG A 217 8.12 6.74 0.56
C ARG A 217 6.68 6.35 0.28
N LEU A 218 6.29 5.15 0.67
CA LEU A 218 4.92 4.63 0.65
C LEU A 218 4.47 4.50 2.11
N TYR A 219 3.83 5.56 2.58
CA TYR A 219 3.23 5.67 3.91
C TYR A 219 2.10 6.68 3.80
N ASN A 220 0.88 6.25 4.03
CA ASN A 220 -0.32 7.04 3.82
C ASN A 220 -0.39 8.17 4.87
N LEU A 221 -0.31 9.42 4.44
CA LEU A 221 -0.19 10.59 5.30
C LEU A 221 -1.10 11.72 4.85
N ASP A 222 -1.63 12.44 5.84
CA ASP A 222 -2.41 13.65 5.63
C ASP A 222 -1.47 14.85 5.46
N ILE A 223 -1.10 15.15 4.20
CA ILE A 223 -0.18 16.23 3.87
C ILE A 223 -0.91 17.36 3.12
N PHE A 224 -1.48 18.29 3.88
CA PHE A 224 -2.10 19.49 3.33
C PHE A 224 -1.11 20.35 2.52
N GLY A 225 -1.52 20.80 1.33
CA GLY A 225 -0.71 21.71 0.51
C GLY A 225 0.66 21.10 0.15
N HIS A 226 0.65 19.79 -0.14
CA HIS A 226 1.84 18.99 -0.36
C HIS A 226 2.78 19.58 -1.42
N LYS A 227 4.08 19.56 -1.13
CA LYS A 227 5.08 20.12 -2.03
C LYS A 227 5.14 19.37 -3.36
N ILE A 228 5.26 20.12 -4.47
CA ILE A 228 5.49 19.55 -5.80
C ILE A 228 6.95 19.13 -5.97
N HIS A 229 7.18 18.10 -6.78
CA HIS A 229 8.47 17.45 -7.00
C HIS A 229 9.10 16.92 -5.71
N ASP A 230 8.27 16.24 -4.92
CA ASP A 230 8.65 15.61 -3.67
C ASP A 230 8.39 14.09 -3.74
N LYS A 231 9.27 13.34 -3.08
CA LYS A 231 9.27 11.86 -3.03
C LYS A 231 8.61 11.35 -1.74
N ILE A 232 8.20 12.23 -0.84
CA ILE A 232 7.37 11.87 0.30
C ILE A 232 5.99 11.36 -0.17
N GLY A 233 5.56 10.24 0.38
CA GLY A 233 4.22 9.72 0.14
C GLY A 233 3.16 10.67 0.70
N ILE A 234 2.04 10.78 0.00
CA ILE A 234 0.85 11.50 0.48
C ILE A 234 -0.21 10.48 0.91
N TYR A 235 -1.43 10.55 0.40
CA TYR A 235 -2.57 9.88 1.02
C TYR A 235 -2.71 8.37 0.74
N GLY A 236 -2.19 7.89 -0.39
CA GLY A 236 -2.33 6.49 -0.80
C GLY A 236 -1.02 5.85 -1.27
N SER A 237 -0.98 4.52 -1.25
CA SER A 237 0.21 3.72 -1.56
C SER A 237 -0.14 2.49 -2.40
N VAL A 238 0.32 2.40 -3.65
CA VAL A 238 0.24 1.15 -4.44
C VAL A 238 1.66 0.69 -4.75
N PRO A 239 2.19 -0.36 -4.09
CA PRO A 239 3.59 -0.78 -4.25
C PRO A 239 3.82 -1.60 -5.54
N LEU A 240 3.42 -1.03 -6.69
CA LEU A 240 3.65 -1.56 -8.04
C LEU A 240 4.59 -0.63 -8.79
N LEU A 241 5.76 -1.13 -9.17
CA LEU A 241 6.69 -0.45 -10.07
C LEU A 241 6.64 -1.10 -11.45
N LEU A 242 6.57 -0.28 -12.49
CA LEU A 242 6.57 -0.71 -13.89
C LEU A 242 7.85 -0.24 -14.58
N ALA A 243 8.53 -1.13 -15.29
CA ALA A 243 9.70 -0.84 -16.10
C ALA A 243 9.35 -1.01 -17.58
N HIS A 244 9.65 -0.02 -18.41
CA HIS A 244 9.26 -0.01 -19.82
C HIS A 244 10.45 0.27 -20.74
N LYS A 245 10.50 -0.47 -21.86
CA LYS A 245 11.38 -0.23 -22.99
C LYS A 245 10.64 -0.60 -24.29
N PRO A 246 11.11 -0.18 -25.49
CA PRO A 246 10.31 -0.26 -26.72
C PRO A 246 9.71 -1.64 -27.06
N ASN A 247 10.35 -2.74 -26.66
CA ASN A 247 9.91 -4.09 -26.95
C ASN A 247 9.41 -4.88 -25.72
N ARG A 248 9.41 -4.28 -24.52
CA ARG A 248 9.00 -4.98 -23.30
C ARG A 248 8.58 -4.04 -22.18
N THR A 249 7.56 -4.45 -21.44
CA THR A 249 7.22 -3.94 -20.12
C THR A 249 7.35 -5.07 -19.10
N SER A 250 7.90 -4.77 -17.94
CA SER A 250 7.96 -5.66 -16.77
C SER A 250 7.47 -4.93 -15.53
N GLY A 251 7.05 -5.65 -14.51
CA GLY A 251 6.53 -5.06 -13.28
C GLY A 251 7.03 -5.79 -12.03
N ILE A 252 7.19 -5.04 -10.95
CA ILE A 252 7.47 -5.55 -9.60
C ILE A 252 6.32 -5.08 -8.72
N PHE A 253 5.51 -6.02 -8.24
CA PHE A 253 4.48 -5.76 -7.24
C PHE A 253 4.94 -6.29 -5.89
N TRP A 254 5.35 -5.37 -5.01
CA TRP A 254 5.85 -5.66 -3.67
C TRP A 254 4.68 -5.65 -2.67
N LEU A 255 4.12 -6.82 -2.36
CA LEU A 255 2.93 -6.95 -1.54
C LEU A 255 3.29 -6.81 -0.04
N ASN A 256 3.44 -5.57 0.41
CA ASN A 256 3.70 -5.21 1.80
C ASN A 256 2.95 -3.92 2.18
N SER A 257 2.26 -3.94 3.33
CA SER A 257 1.42 -2.86 3.82
C SER A 257 2.05 -1.98 4.88
N SER A 258 3.27 -2.31 5.32
CA SER A 258 4.01 -1.46 6.25
C SER A 258 4.63 -0.26 5.52
N GLU A 259 5.16 0.69 6.28
CA GLU A 259 5.96 1.78 5.73
C GLU A 259 7.05 1.21 4.82
N THR A 260 7.09 1.69 3.57
CA THR A 260 8.01 1.17 2.56
C THR A 260 8.78 2.30 1.90
N LEU A 261 10.09 2.13 1.78
CA LEU A 261 10.99 3.02 1.05
C LEU A 261 11.48 2.33 -0.22
N VAL A 262 11.57 3.09 -1.32
CA VAL A 262 12.05 2.61 -2.62
C VAL A 262 13.18 3.49 -3.11
N ASP A 263 14.38 2.91 -3.20
CA ASP A 263 15.53 3.55 -3.83
C ASP A 263 15.65 3.11 -5.30
N ILE A 264 15.99 4.05 -6.18
CA ILE A 264 16.10 3.83 -7.63
C ILE A 264 17.44 4.38 -8.12
N SER A 265 18.18 3.58 -8.88
CA SER A 265 19.43 3.99 -9.51
C SER A 265 19.54 3.43 -10.92
N THR A 266 19.56 4.30 -11.92
CA THR A 266 19.78 3.91 -13.32
C THR A 266 21.22 4.22 -13.73
N LYS A 267 21.91 3.20 -14.24
CA LYS A 267 23.31 3.27 -14.70
C LYS A 267 23.48 2.63 -16.07
N ALA A 268 24.53 3.00 -16.80
CA ALA A 268 24.90 2.36 -18.05
C ALA A 268 25.91 1.23 -17.78
N VAL A 269 25.65 0.03 -18.28
CA VAL A 269 26.52 -1.14 -18.14
C VAL A 269 26.91 -1.69 -19.52
N ALA A 270 28.05 -2.36 -19.61
CA ALA A 270 28.46 -3.01 -20.86
C ALA A 270 27.52 -4.19 -21.18
N GLU A 271 27.11 -4.32 -22.44
CA GLU A 271 26.28 -5.43 -22.91
C GLU A 271 27.00 -6.77 -22.73
N HIS A 272 26.44 -7.66 -21.91
CA HIS A 272 26.93 -9.04 -21.80
C HIS A 272 26.39 -9.88 -22.96
N THR A 273 27.20 -10.08 -23.99
CA THR A 273 26.92 -11.04 -25.07
C THR A 273 27.57 -12.38 -24.76
N PRO A 274 26.83 -13.49 -24.57
CA PRO A 274 27.43 -14.82 -24.50
C PRO A 274 28.02 -15.13 -25.89
N SER A 275 29.29 -15.54 -25.95
CA SER A 275 30.01 -15.90 -27.19
C SER A 275 30.39 -14.75 -28.13
N ARG A 276 31.55 -14.09 -27.90
CA ARG A 276 32.41 -13.49 -28.95
C ARG A 276 33.89 -13.54 -28.57
N SER A 277 34.75 -13.62 -29.58
CA SER A 277 36.22 -13.68 -29.44
C SER A 277 36.80 -12.38 -28.85
N ALA A 278 37.99 -12.46 -28.24
CA ALA A 278 38.66 -11.34 -27.55
C ALA A 278 38.91 -10.08 -28.42
N ALA A 279 38.80 -10.18 -29.75
CA ALA A 279 38.98 -9.07 -30.68
C ALA A 279 37.71 -8.19 -30.87
N GLU A 280 36.52 -8.65 -30.47
CA GLU A 280 35.26 -7.90 -30.61
C GLU A 280 34.81 -7.20 -29.32
N THR A 281 35.49 -7.43 -28.20
CA THR A 281 35.23 -6.81 -26.89
C THR A 281 35.38 -5.29 -26.88
N ALA A 282 36.07 -4.72 -27.88
CA ALA A 282 36.35 -3.28 -27.97
C ALA A 282 35.15 -2.41 -28.42
N LYS A 283 33.98 -3.00 -28.74
CA LYS A 283 32.74 -2.29 -29.11
C LYS A 283 31.52 -2.78 -28.31
N GLN A 284 31.68 -3.02 -27.01
CA GLN A 284 30.53 -3.33 -26.16
C GLN A 284 29.58 -2.13 -26.11
N ARG A 285 28.34 -2.35 -26.58
CA ARG A 285 27.28 -1.35 -26.48
C ARG A 285 26.96 -1.13 -24.99
N ALA A 286 26.80 0.11 -24.57
CA ALA A 286 26.28 0.41 -23.25
C ALA A 286 24.76 0.21 -23.25
N VAL A 287 24.26 -0.58 -22.31
CA VAL A 287 22.83 -0.89 -22.11
C VAL A 287 22.45 -0.39 -20.72
N PRO A 288 21.26 0.23 -20.55
CA PRO A 288 20.87 0.71 -19.24
C PRO A 288 20.54 -0.44 -18.28
N LEU A 289 20.79 -0.22 -17.00
CA LEU A 289 20.43 -1.08 -15.89
C LEU A 289 19.82 -0.21 -14.79
N THR A 290 18.57 -0.45 -14.44
CA THR A 290 17.91 0.22 -13.31
C THR A 290 17.88 -0.71 -12.12
N ASP A 291 18.59 -0.36 -11.05
CA ASP A 291 18.51 -1.01 -9.75
C ASP A 291 17.38 -0.37 -8.93
N VAL A 292 16.51 -1.20 -8.36
CA VAL A 292 15.41 -0.82 -7.48
C VAL A 292 15.54 -1.57 -6.17
N ARG A 293 15.57 -0.86 -5.05
CA ARG A 293 15.63 -1.47 -3.71
C ARG A 293 14.39 -1.14 -2.91
N TRP A 294 13.70 -2.17 -2.46
CA TRP A 294 12.52 -2.06 -1.58
C TRP A 294 12.94 -2.31 -0.13
N MET A 295 12.40 -1.50 0.79
CA MET A 295 12.71 -1.59 2.22
C MET A 295 11.43 -1.34 3.01
N SER A 296 10.86 -2.38 3.60
CA SER A 296 9.63 -2.31 4.40
C SER A 296 9.90 -2.51 5.88
N GLU A 297 9.17 -1.79 6.72
CA GLU A 297 9.37 -1.79 8.17
C GLU A 297 9.04 -3.13 8.83
N SER A 298 8.09 -3.90 8.31
CA SER A 298 7.68 -5.20 8.87
C SER A 298 7.11 -6.14 7.79
N GLY A 299 6.54 -7.27 8.22
CA GLY A 299 5.96 -8.29 7.34
C GLY A 299 6.99 -9.25 6.74
N ILE A 300 6.57 -9.93 5.67
CA ILE A 300 7.43 -10.80 4.85
C ILE A 300 7.85 -10.11 3.56
N ILE A 301 8.81 -10.71 2.85
CA ILE A 301 9.04 -10.40 1.44
C ILE A 301 8.04 -11.24 0.64
N ASP A 302 7.07 -10.60 0.00
CA ASP A 302 6.12 -11.23 -0.92
C ASP A 302 6.04 -10.38 -2.18
N VAL A 303 6.65 -10.84 -3.27
CA VAL A 303 6.79 -10.06 -4.50
C VAL A 303 6.30 -10.84 -5.70
N PHE A 304 5.52 -10.17 -6.55
CA PHE A 304 5.10 -10.67 -7.85
C PHE A 304 5.88 -9.96 -8.95
N LEU A 305 6.43 -10.74 -9.87
CA LEU A 305 7.20 -10.30 -11.02
C LEU A 305 6.32 -10.50 -12.26
N LEU A 306 5.87 -9.39 -12.83
CA LEU A 306 4.95 -9.37 -13.97
C LEU A 306 5.80 -9.25 -15.25
N MET A 307 5.79 -10.27 -16.12
CA MET A 307 6.76 -10.35 -17.22
C MET A 307 6.30 -9.82 -18.58
N GLY A 308 5.09 -9.25 -18.64
CA GLY A 308 4.50 -8.70 -19.86
C GLY A 308 4.32 -9.76 -20.96
N PRO A 309 4.75 -9.50 -22.21
CA PRO A 309 5.75 -8.49 -22.58
C PRO A 309 5.21 -7.11 -22.94
N THR A 310 3.91 -6.94 -23.23
CA THR A 310 3.36 -5.61 -23.54
C THR A 310 2.90 -4.88 -22.28
N ALA A 311 2.73 -3.55 -22.36
CA ALA A 311 2.11 -2.80 -21.28
C ALA A 311 0.69 -3.29 -20.96
N PHE A 312 -0.07 -3.72 -21.97
CA PHE A 312 -1.41 -4.27 -21.79
C PHE A 312 -1.38 -5.59 -21.02
N ASP A 313 -0.41 -6.46 -21.30
CA ASP A 313 -0.24 -7.72 -20.57
C ASP A 313 0.04 -7.48 -19.09
N ILE A 314 0.85 -6.48 -18.77
CA ILE A 314 1.14 -6.09 -17.37
C ILE A 314 -0.13 -5.65 -16.64
N PHE A 315 -0.96 -4.82 -17.27
CA PHE A 315 -2.23 -4.40 -16.68
C PHE A 315 -3.18 -5.58 -16.46
N LYS A 316 -3.24 -6.52 -17.41
CA LYS A 316 -4.02 -7.76 -17.26
C LYS A 316 -3.48 -8.65 -16.13
N GLN A 317 -2.16 -8.83 -16.06
CA GLN A 317 -1.47 -9.60 -15.02
C GLN A 317 -1.76 -9.01 -13.63
N PHE A 318 -1.64 -7.69 -13.47
CA PHE A 318 -1.91 -7.02 -12.18
C PHE A 318 -3.40 -7.08 -11.81
N ALA A 319 -4.29 -6.89 -12.77
CA ALA A 319 -5.74 -7.01 -12.56
C ALA A 319 -6.19 -8.44 -12.21
N GLN A 320 -5.52 -9.47 -12.74
CA GLN A 320 -5.76 -10.86 -12.36
C GLN A 320 -5.44 -11.12 -10.89
N LEU A 321 -4.46 -10.40 -10.32
CA LEU A 321 -4.08 -10.52 -8.92
C LEU A 321 -5.00 -9.69 -8.00
N THR A 322 -5.22 -8.42 -8.33
CA THR A 322 -5.83 -7.44 -7.39
C THR A 322 -7.27 -7.04 -7.74
N GLY A 323 -7.77 -7.47 -8.90
CA GLY A 323 -9.09 -7.13 -9.43
C GLY A 323 -9.06 -5.96 -10.41
N THR A 324 -10.17 -5.75 -11.13
CA THR A 324 -10.35 -4.64 -12.06
C THR A 324 -11.09 -3.48 -11.38
N GLN A 325 -11.03 -2.28 -11.99
CA GLN A 325 -11.87 -1.16 -11.60
C GLN A 325 -13.35 -1.58 -11.56
N ALA A 326 -14.02 -1.33 -10.44
CA ALA A 326 -15.46 -1.53 -10.34
C ALA A 326 -16.18 -0.60 -11.31
N LEU A 327 -17.15 -1.14 -12.05
CA LEU A 327 -17.89 -0.39 -13.05
C LEU A 327 -18.68 0.74 -12.35
N PRO A 328 -18.35 2.03 -12.56
CA PRO A 328 -18.98 3.12 -11.83
C PRO A 328 -20.49 3.25 -12.17
N PRO A 329 -21.32 3.74 -11.25
CA PRO A 329 -22.62 4.29 -11.59
C PRO A 329 -22.46 5.43 -12.61
N LEU A 330 -23.34 5.53 -13.61
CA LEU A 330 -23.16 6.52 -14.69
C LEU A 330 -23.07 7.98 -14.18
N PHE A 331 -23.86 8.33 -13.17
CA PHE A 331 -23.86 9.69 -12.60
C PHE A 331 -22.48 10.09 -12.06
N SER A 332 -21.65 9.13 -11.63
CA SER A 332 -20.37 9.42 -11.00
C SER A 332 -19.28 9.79 -12.01
N LEU A 333 -19.57 9.70 -13.30
CA LEU A 333 -18.72 10.19 -14.38
C LEU A 333 -19.09 11.62 -14.80
N GLY A 334 -20.21 12.16 -14.29
CA GLY A 334 -20.65 13.52 -14.53
C GLY A 334 -19.84 14.55 -13.75
N TYR A 335 -20.31 15.80 -13.71
CA TYR A 335 -19.66 16.84 -12.93
C TYR A 335 -20.13 16.81 -11.46
N HIS A 336 -19.16 16.88 -10.56
CA HIS A 336 -19.33 16.83 -9.10
C HIS A 336 -19.01 18.19 -8.50
N GLN A 337 -20.01 18.84 -7.90
CA GLN A 337 -19.89 20.16 -7.30
C GLN A 337 -19.72 20.05 -5.78
N CYS A 338 -18.57 20.48 -5.27
CA CYS A 338 -18.16 20.34 -3.87
C CYS A 338 -17.53 21.63 -3.34
N ARG A 339 -17.61 21.82 -2.02
CA ARG A 339 -16.77 22.71 -1.22
C ARG A 339 -16.90 22.38 0.26
N TRP A 340 -15.91 22.79 1.04
CA TRP A 340 -16.04 22.88 2.50
C TRP A 340 -16.53 24.30 2.90
N ASN A 341 -17.76 24.49 3.38
CA ASN A 341 -18.97 23.65 3.26
C ASN A 341 -20.08 24.38 2.48
N TYR A 342 -21.15 23.68 2.11
CA TYR A 342 -22.46 24.33 1.91
C TYR A 342 -23.16 24.52 3.26
N GLU A 343 -23.62 25.73 3.55
CA GLU A 343 -23.98 26.09 4.93
C GLU A 343 -25.21 25.35 5.46
N ASP A 344 -26.22 25.13 4.61
CA ASP A 344 -27.50 24.52 4.97
C ASP A 344 -28.27 23.99 3.74
N GLU A 345 -29.51 23.51 3.95
CA GLU A 345 -30.39 23.06 2.87
C GLU A 345 -30.78 24.14 1.85
N GLN A 346 -30.76 25.40 2.25
CA GLN A 346 -31.12 26.51 1.39
C GLN A 346 -29.95 26.87 0.47
N ASP A 347 -28.73 26.83 0.98
CA ASP A 347 -27.51 26.95 0.17
C ASP A 347 -27.42 25.85 -0.89
N VAL A 348 -27.66 24.58 -0.50
CA VAL A 348 -27.75 23.46 -1.45
C VAL A 348 -28.76 23.70 -2.57
N LYS A 349 -29.95 24.23 -2.25
CA LYS A 349 -30.97 24.56 -3.26
C LYS A 349 -30.57 25.74 -4.13
N ALA A 350 -29.91 26.75 -3.56
CA ALA A 350 -29.46 27.92 -4.29
C ALA A 350 -28.40 27.53 -5.32
N VAL A 351 -27.42 26.70 -4.93
CA VAL A 351 -26.41 26.14 -5.85
C VAL A 351 -27.08 25.29 -6.92
N ASP A 352 -27.94 24.34 -6.56
CA ASP A 352 -28.69 23.50 -7.50
C ASP A 352 -29.50 24.33 -8.52
N ALA A 353 -30.13 25.41 -8.08
CA ALA A 353 -30.86 26.33 -8.96
C ALA A 353 -29.92 27.19 -9.82
N GLY A 354 -28.76 27.56 -9.32
CA GLY A 354 -27.75 28.33 -10.05
C GLY A 354 -27.22 27.57 -11.27
N PHE A 355 -26.92 26.27 -11.14
CA PHE A 355 -26.53 25.44 -12.28
C PHE A 355 -27.59 25.41 -13.38
N ASP A 356 -28.87 25.31 -13.02
CA ASP A 356 -29.97 25.36 -13.99
C ASP A 356 -30.11 26.75 -14.62
N ALA A 357 -30.02 27.81 -13.81
CA ALA A 357 -30.16 29.20 -14.28
C ALA A 357 -29.03 29.61 -15.25
N HIS A 358 -27.87 28.97 -15.14
CA HIS A 358 -26.70 29.23 -15.98
C HIS A 358 -26.47 28.16 -17.07
N ASP A 359 -27.39 27.21 -17.25
CA ASP A 359 -27.28 26.11 -18.22
C ASP A 359 -25.99 25.28 -18.09
N ILE A 360 -25.50 25.08 -16.85
CA ILE A 360 -24.33 24.26 -16.55
C ILE A 360 -24.79 22.89 -16.05
N PRO A 361 -24.44 21.78 -16.71
CA PRO A 361 -24.82 20.46 -16.24
C PRO A 361 -23.96 20.02 -15.04
N TYR A 362 -24.61 19.41 -14.05
CA TYR A 362 -23.93 18.69 -12.97
C TYR A 362 -24.81 17.55 -12.43
N ASP A 363 -24.15 16.52 -11.91
CA ASP A 363 -24.80 15.28 -11.47
C ASP A 363 -24.88 15.17 -9.94
N VAL A 364 -23.89 15.70 -9.23
CA VAL A 364 -23.71 15.44 -7.80
C VAL A 364 -23.36 16.71 -7.03
N ILE A 365 -24.07 16.99 -5.94
CA ILE A 365 -23.65 17.97 -4.93
C ILE A 365 -23.13 17.23 -3.69
N TRP A 366 -22.09 17.79 -3.06
CA TRP A 366 -21.37 17.15 -1.95
C TRP A 366 -21.57 17.93 -0.65
N LEU A 367 -21.69 17.22 0.46
CA LEU A 367 -21.69 17.82 1.80
C LEU A 367 -20.45 17.37 2.56
N ASP A 368 -19.61 18.34 2.89
CA ASP A 368 -18.45 18.21 3.76
C ASP A 368 -18.89 18.15 5.24
N ILE A 369 -17.93 18.11 6.15
CA ILE A 369 -18.08 17.73 7.57
C ILE A 369 -19.11 18.55 8.35
N GLU A 370 -19.40 19.79 7.94
CA GLU A 370 -20.34 20.67 8.65
C GLU A 370 -21.82 20.27 8.49
N HIS A 371 -22.15 19.27 7.66
CA HIS A 371 -23.52 18.74 7.60
C HIS A 371 -23.90 17.86 8.79
N THR A 372 -22.91 17.40 9.57
CA THR A 372 -23.10 16.49 10.69
C THR A 372 -23.44 17.23 11.99
N ASP A 373 -24.14 16.58 12.94
CA ASP A 373 -24.37 17.12 14.27
C ASP A 373 -23.07 17.08 15.10
N GLY A 374 -22.34 18.20 15.08
CA GLY A 374 -21.12 18.37 15.87
C GLY A 374 -20.04 17.35 15.53
N LYS A 375 -19.85 17.05 14.24
CA LYS A 375 -18.87 16.09 13.70
C LYS A 375 -19.16 14.63 14.06
N ARG A 376 -20.41 14.30 14.43
CA ARG A 376 -20.88 12.92 14.61
C ARG A 376 -21.35 12.37 13.27
N TYR A 377 -20.58 11.49 12.63
CA TYR A 377 -20.98 10.86 11.37
C TYR A 377 -22.31 10.09 11.48
N PHE A 378 -22.94 9.78 10.34
CA PHE A 378 -24.29 9.17 10.30
C PHE A 378 -25.40 10.02 10.97
N THR A 379 -25.15 11.30 11.20
CA THR A 379 -26.14 12.26 11.71
C THR A 379 -26.28 13.46 10.77
N TRP A 380 -27.20 14.35 11.09
CA TRP A 380 -27.43 15.61 10.37
C TRP A 380 -27.55 16.73 11.40
N ASP A 381 -26.90 17.87 11.14
CA ASP A 381 -27.09 19.07 11.97
C ASP A 381 -28.57 19.49 11.93
N LYS A 382 -29.20 19.53 13.10
CA LYS A 382 -30.65 19.74 13.20
C LYS A 382 -31.08 21.18 12.94
N GLN A 383 -30.16 22.15 12.91
CA GLN A 383 -30.46 23.54 12.60
C GLN A 383 -30.28 23.82 11.11
N LYS A 384 -29.15 23.37 10.55
CA LYS A 384 -28.75 23.57 9.14
C LYS A 384 -29.44 22.60 8.18
N PHE A 385 -29.62 21.35 8.60
CA PHE A 385 -30.19 20.26 7.80
C PHE A 385 -31.40 19.63 8.51
N GLN A 386 -32.45 20.43 8.68
CA GLN A 386 -33.69 20.05 9.39
C GLN A 386 -34.49 18.93 8.70
N ASN A 387 -34.49 18.90 7.38
CA ASN A 387 -35.27 18.02 6.51
C ASN A 387 -34.39 17.40 5.39
N PRO A 388 -33.34 16.63 5.72
CA PRO A 388 -32.35 16.18 4.73
C PRO A 388 -32.98 15.23 3.70
N ARG A 389 -34.06 14.52 4.06
CA ARG A 389 -34.87 13.76 3.11
C ARG A 389 -35.54 14.69 2.07
N LYS A 390 -36.11 15.83 2.48
CA LYS A 390 -36.74 16.78 1.56
C LYS A 390 -35.72 17.42 0.61
N MET A 391 -34.52 17.71 1.10
CA MET A 391 -33.40 18.16 0.27
C MET A 391 -32.99 17.10 -0.77
N GLN A 392 -32.84 15.84 -0.37
CA GLN A 392 -32.58 14.75 -1.31
C GLN A 392 -33.71 14.56 -2.32
N GLU A 393 -34.97 14.67 -1.89
CA GLU A 393 -36.13 14.61 -2.78
C GLU A 393 -36.16 15.74 -3.82
N HIS A 394 -35.69 16.94 -3.44
CA HIS A 394 -35.51 18.06 -4.37
C HIS A 394 -34.49 17.72 -5.47
N LEU A 395 -33.31 17.22 -5.10
CA LEU A 395 -32.28 16.79 -6.05
C LEU A 395 -32.76 15.63 -6.94
N ARG A 396 -33.47 14.66 -6.33
CA ARG A 396 -34.00 13.47 -7.03
C ARG A 396 -34.95 13.84 -8.17
N LYS A 397 -35.77 14.89 -8.02
CA LYS A 397 -36.67 15.37 -9.09
C LYS A 397 -35.91 15.77 -10.35
N LYS A 398 -34.67 16.26 -10.20
CA LYS A 398 -33.76 16.63 -11.27
C LYS A 398 -32.78 15.51 -11.63
N LYS A 399 -32.98 14.30 -11.10
CA LYS A 399 -32.12 13.11 -11.25
C LYS A 399 -30.70 13.28 -10.71
N ARG A 400 -30.42 14.32 -9.92
CA ARG A 400 -29.14 14.57 -9.26
C ARG A 400 -28.94 13.68 -8.04
N LYS A 401 -27.70 13.55 -7.59
CA LYS A 401 -27.29 12.77 -6.41
C LYS A 401 -26.68 13.67 -5.35
N LEU A 402 -26.58 13.10 -4.15
CA LEU A 402 -25.92 13.71 -3.00
C LEU A 402 -24.76 12.83 -2.60
N VAL A 403 -23.61 13.40 -2.28
CA VAL A 403 -22.53 12.70 -1.58
C VAL A 403 -22.32 13.37 -0.22
N VAL A 404 -22.09 12.57 0.81
CA VAL A 404 -21.80 13.05 2.17
C VAL A 404 -20.52 12.44 2.69
N ILE A 405 -19.74 13.22 3.43
CA ILE A 405 -18.50 12.76 4.07
C ILE A 405 -18.78 11.85 5.29
N VAL A 406 -17.99 10.79 5.42
CA VAL A 406 -17.99 9.85 6.55
C VAL A 406 -16.56 9.38 6.81
N ASP A 407 -15.94 9.89 7.86
CA ASP A 407 -14.53 9.63 8.20
C ASP A 407 -14.42 8.49 9.25
N PRO A 408 -13.21 7.93 9.47
CA PRO A 408 -13.05 6.78 10.37
C PRO A 408 -13.02 7.13 11.86
N HIS A 409 -12.78 8.40 12.21
CA HIS A 409 -12.63 8.84 13.59
C HIS A 409 -14.01 9.12 14.22
N ILE A 410 -14.29 8.49 15.35
CA ILE A 410 -15.58 8.53 16.02
C ILE A 410 -15.46 9.38 17.28
N LYS A 411 -16.19 10.50 17.32
CA LYS A 411 -16.25 11.40 18.47
C LYS A 411 -16.47 10.63 19.78
N VAL A 412 -15.64 10.90 20.79
CA VAL A 412 -15.82 10.37 22.15
C VAL A 412 -17.01 11.07 22.80
N ASP A 413 -18.15 10.39 22.78
CA ASP A 413 -19.41 10.91 23.32
C ASP A 413 -20.35 9.76 23.69
N PRO A 414 -20.58 9.47 24.98
CA PRO A 414 -21.48 8.41 25.41
C PRO A 414 -22.94 8.57 24.93
N SER A 415 -23.37 9.78 24.57
CA SER A 415 -24.71 10.03 24.01
C SER A 415 -24.79 9.76 22.51
N TYR A 416 -23.64 9.62 21.84
CA TYR A 416 -23.56 9.29 20.42
C TYR A 416 -23.68 7.77 20.22
N THR A 417 -24.80 7.33 19.65
CA THR A 417 -25.15 5.91 19.51
C THR A 417 -24.06 5.08 18.83
N LEU A 418 -23.43 5.59 17.77
CA LEU A 418 -22.38 4.86 17.06
C LEU A 418 -21.16 4.62 17.97
N TYR A 419 -20.74 5.65 18.71
CA TYR A 419 -19.64 5.55 19.69
C TYR A 419 -19.97 4.55 20.79
N ALA A 420 -21.15 4.69 21.41
CA ALA A 420 -21.57 3.82 22.51
C ALA A 420 -21.59 2.35 22.11
N GLN A 421 -22.13 2.03 20.93
CA GLN A 421 -22.16 0.66 20.39
C GLN A 421 -20.76 0.13 20.05
N ALA A 422 -19.92 0.93 19.40
CA ALA A 422 -18.56 0.52 19.06
C ALA A 422 -17.72 0.27 20.33
N LYS A 423 -17.89 1.11 21.36
CA LYS A 423 -17.24 0.96 22.65
C LYS A 423 -17.67 -0.32 23.37
N GLU A 424 -18.99 -0.54 23.49
CA GLU A 424 -19.55 -1.74 24.12
C GLU A 424 -19.05 -3.03 23.45
N LYS A 425 -18.88 -3.00 22.12
CA LYS A 425 -18.42 -4.13 21.32
C LYS A 425 -16.89 -4.25 21.22
N GLY A 426 -16.13 -3.29 21.75
CA GLY A 426 -14.67 -3.27 21.67
C GLY A 426 -14.13 -3.12 20.24
N TYR A 427 -14.83 -2.37 19.38
CA TYR A 427 -14.54 -2.23 17.95
C TYR A 427 -13.50 -1.16 17.60
N PHE A 428 -12.96 -0.46 18.60
CA PHE A 428 -11.91 0.53 18.38
C PHE A 428 -10.52 -0.12 18.39
N VAL A 429 -9.62 0.46 17.59
CA VAL A 429 -8.18 0.20 17.66
C VAL A 429 -7.72 0.44 19.10
N LYS A 430 -6.74 -0.33 19.57
CA LYS A 430 -6.21 -0.21 20.93
C LYS A 430 -4.89 0.54 20.96
N ASP A 431 -4.59 1.20 22.07
CA ASP A 431 -3.22 1.59 22.38
C ASP A 431 -2.41 0.37 22.86
N ARG A 432 -1.10 0.54 23.06
CA ARG A 432 -0.23 -0.53 23.55
C ARG A 432 -0.59 -1.06 24.94
N ASN A 433 -1.38 -0.30 25.72
CA ASN A 433 -1.83 -0.67 27.06
C ASN A 433 -3.19 -1.41 27.02
N GLY A 434 -3.72 -1.66 25.83
CA GLY A 434 -5.00 -2.34 25.62
C GLY A 434 -6.23 -1.45 25.83
N GLN A 435 -6.07 -0.13 25.99
CA GLN A 435 -7.18 0.82 26.05
C GLN A 435 -7.62 1.22 24.65
N ASP A 436 -8.83 1.76 24.48
CA ASP A 436 -9.24 2.33 23.19
C ASP A 436 -8.26 3.44 22.79
N PHE A 437 -7.70 3.35 21.58
CA PHE A 437 -6.84 4.40 21.04
C PHE A 437 -7.64 5.69 20.88
N GLU A 438 -7.22 6.73 21.58
CA GLU A 438 -7.82 8.06 21.53
C GLU A 438 -6.84 9.05 20.89
N GLY A 439 -7.34 9.78 19.89
CA GLY A 439 -6.60 10.84 19.22
C GLY A 439 -7.45 12.10 19.07
N ILE A 440 -6.86 13.15 18.49
CA ILE A 440 -7.56 14.39 18.15
C ILE A 440 -7.77 14.45 16.64
N CYS A 441 -9.01 14.70 16.22
CA CYS A 441 -9.37 15.04 14.84
C CYS A 441 -10.49 16.11 14.83
N TRP A 442 -11.30 16.21 13.77
CA TRP A 442 -12.35 17.23 13.63
C TRP A 442 -13.32 17.34 14.82
N PRO A 443 -13.83 16.25 15.45
CA PRO A 443 -14.71 16.35 16.60
C PRO A 443 -14.00 16.68 17.93
N GLY A 444 -12.68 16.87 17.92
CA GLY A 444 -11.84 16.83 19.11
C GLY A 444 -11.45 15.39 19.45
N SER A 445 -11.60 15.00 20.73
CA SER A 445 -11.32 13.64 21.20
C SER A 445 -12.13 12.60 20.42
N SER A 446 -11.43 11.63 19.83
CA SER A 446 -11.98 10.64 18.91
C SER A 446 -11.31 9.28 19.08
N CYS A 447 -12.09 8.21 18.98
CA CYS A 447 -11.60 6.83 18.84
C CYS A 447 -11.70 6.37 17.38
N TYR A 448 -10.87 5.41 16.97
CA TYR A 448 -10.77 4.99 15.57
C TYR A 448 -11.26 3.55 15.43
N LEU A 449 -12.23 3.32 14.54
CA LEU A 449 -12.73 1.95 14.30
C LEU A 449 -11.61 1.08 13.72
N ASP A 450 -11.51 -0.16 14.18
CA ASP A 450 -10.51 -1.08 13.66
C ASP A 450 -11.00 -1.79 12.40
N PHE A 451 -10.82 -1.13 11.24
CA PHE A 451 -11.23 -1.68 9.96
C PHE A 451 -10.46 -2.93 9.54
N THR A 452 -9.36 -3.28 10.21
CA THR A 452 -8.65 -4.54 9.95
C THR A 452 -9.47 -5.76 10.44
N ASN A 453 -10.38 -5.54 11.39
CA ASN A 453 -11.30 -6.56 11.88
C ASN A 453 -12.48 -6.75 10.91
N PRO A 454 -12.68 -7.95 10.31
CA PRO A 454 -13.81 -8.21 9.41
C PRO A 454 -15.18 -8.03 10.07
N GLU A 455 -15.30 -8.25 11.38
CA GLU A 455 -16.54 -8.03 12.12
C GLU A 455 -16.88 -6.53 12.21
N VAL A 456 -15.87 -5.68 12.44
CA VAL A 456 -16.04 -4.22 12.45
C VAL A 456 -16.44 -3.74 11.07
N ARG A 457 -15.79 -4.22 10.00
CA ARG A 457 -16.19 -3.90 8.61
C ARG A 457 -17.64 -4.28 8.33
N LYS A 458 -18.06 -5.47 8.76
CA LYS A 458 -19.44 -5.95 8.60
C LYS A 458 -20.44 -5.06 9.35
N TRP A 459 -20.16 -4.75 10.62
CA TRP A 459 -21.01 -3.89 11.44
C TRP A 459 -21.08 -2.45 10.90
N TYR A 460 -19.95 -1.91 10.45
CA TYR A 460 -19.87 -0.57 9.86
C TYR A 460 -20.67 -0.49 8.54
N ALA A 461 -20.58 -1.52 7.69
CA ALA A 461 -21.41 -1.64 6.49
C ALA A 461 -22.92 -1.61 6.84
N ASP A 462 -23.33 -2.26 7.93
CA ASP A 462 -24.72 -2.29 8.38
C ASP A 462 -25.22 -0.92 8.89
N GLN A 463 -24.33 0.03 9.22
CA GLN A 463 -24.70 1.39 9.61
C GLN A 463 -25.29 2.19 8.44
N PHE A 464 -24.95 1.84 7.19
CA PHE A 464 -25.48 2.49 5.99
C PHE A 464 -26.91 2.08 5.63
N ALA A 465 -27.51 1.12 6.35
CA ALA A 465 -28.90 0.74 6.13
C ALA A 465 -29.84 1.93 6.39
N PHE A 466 -30.87 2.12 5.56
CA PHE A 466 -31.80 3.26 5.67
C PHE A 466 -32.52 3.37 7.03
N LYS A 467 -32.67 2.24 7.74
CA LYS A 467 -33.23 2.18 9.10
C LYS A 467 -32.26 2.71 10.17
N THR A 468 -30.96 2.61 9.92
CA THR A 468 -29.88 3.00 10.82
C THR A 468 -29.41 4.41 10.50
N TYR A 469 -28.98 4.67 9.27
CA TYR A 469 -28.64 6.01 8.80
C TYR A 469 -29.91 6.79 8.45
N LYS A 470 -30.55 7.32 9.50
CA LYS A 470 -31.83 8.02 9.40
C LYS A 470 -31.76 9.18 8.40
N ALA A 471 -32.86 9.34 7.66
CA ALA A 471 -33.06 10.36 6.63
C ALA A 471 -32.12 10.30 5.41
N SER A 472 -31.25 9.29 5.29
CA SER A 472 -30.63 8.93 4.01
C SER A 472 -31.67 8.33 3.04
N THR A 473 -31.38 8.43 1.73
CA THR A 473 -32.18 7.86 0.63
C THR A 473 -31.26 7.18 -0.38
N ASN A 474 -31.82 6.53 -1.41
CA ASN A 474 -31.04 5.83 -2.42
C ASN A 474 -30.26 6.75 -3.38
N ILE A 475 -30.43 8.07 -3.31
CA ILE A 475 -29.61 9.02 -4.07
C ILE A 475 -28.39 9.55 -3.30
N LEU A 476 -28.21 9.12 -2.04
CA LEU A 476 -27.09 9.52 -1.18
C LEU A 476 -25.93 8.53 -1.31
N PHE A 477 -24.74 9.01 -1.63
CA PHE A 477 -23.50 8.24 -1.72
C PHE A 477 -22.45 8.82 -0.77
N VAL A 478 -21.26 8.23 -0.70
CA VAL A 478 -20.35 8.46 0.42
C VAL A 478 -18.96 8.90 -0.04
N TRP A 479 -18.36 9.74 0.77
CA TRP A 479 -16.99 10.18 0.69
C TRP A 479 -16.28 9.74 1.98
N ASN A 480 -15.24 8.90 1.88
CA ASN A 480 -14.37 8.58 3.00
C ASN A 480 -13.13 9.45 2.94
N ASP A 481 -13.01 10.37 3.88
CA ASP A 481 -11.83 11.22 4.06
C ASP A 481 -11.09 10.85 5.35
N MET A 482 -9.92 11.46 5.56
CA MET A 482 -9.16 11.36 6.81
C MET A 482 -8.76 9.92 7.19
N ASN A 483 -8.65 9.05 6.18
CA ASN A 483 -8.61 7.60 6.35
C ASN A 483 -7.25 6.95 6.17
N GLU A 484 -6.19 7.74 6.28
CA GLU A 484 -4.82 7.26 6.36
C GLU A 484 -4.54 6.30 7.54
N PRO A 485 -4.99 6.52 8.79
CA PRO A 485 -5.89 7.55 9.35
C PRO A 485 -5.20 8.86 9.75
N SER A 486 -5.91 9.98 9.58
CA SER A 486 -5.44 11.29 10.05
C SER A 486 -5.71 11.48 11.54
N VAL A 487 -4.66 11.85 12.29
CA VAL A 487 -4.65 12.10 13.73
C VAL A 487 -3.87 13.39 13.98
N PHE A 488 -4.55 14.52 14.21
CA PHE A 488 -3.93 15.87 14.23
C PHE A 488 -2.82 16.07 15.26
N LYS A 489 -2.82 15.27 16.34
CA LYS A 489 -1.76 15.27 17.37
C LYS A 489 -0.99 13.96 17.40
N GLY A 490 -1.04 13.18 16.32
CA GLY A 490 -0.23 11.98 16.14
C GLY A 490 1.13 12.30 15.53
N ALA A 491 2.04 11.33 15.59
CA ALA A 491 3.31 11.42 14.87
C ALA A 491 3.00 11.50 13.36
N GLU A 492 3.58 12.50 12.68
CA GLU A 492 3.35 12.72 11.24
C GLU A 492 1.85 12.86 10.87
N LEU A 493 1.03 13.34 11.82
CA LEU A 493 -0.42 13.45 11.67
C LEU A 493 -1.15 12.11 11.43
N THR A 494 -0.58 10.99 11.89
CA THR A 494 -1.23 9.67 11.82
C THR A 494 -1.15 8.90 13.14
N MET A 495 -1.75 7.70 13.16
CA MET A 495 -1.81 6.83 14.32
C MET A 495 -0.43 6.31 14.71
N GLN A 496 -0.22 6.13 16.01
CA GLN A 496 1.06 5.64 16.55
C GLN A 496 1.36 4.23 16.04
N LYS A 497 2.61 3.98 15.65
CA LYS A 497 3.04 2.71 15.05
C LYS A 497 2.79 1.48 15.92
N ASP A 498 2.74 1.64 17.25
CA ASP A 498 2.50 0.59 18.23
C ASP A 498 1.06 0.55 18.78
N ALA A 499 0.13 1.26 18.13
CA ALA A 499 -1.29 0.98 18.32
C ALA A 499 -1.59 -0.45 17.83
N VAL A 500 -2.51 -1.13 18.50
CA VAL A 500 -2.78 -2.56 18.33
C VAL A 500 -4.12 -2.77 17.66
N HIS A 501 -4.08 -3.51 16.56
CA HIS A 501 -5.21 -3.91 15.74
C HIS A 501 -5.61 -5.37 15.98
N TYR A 502 -6.67 -5.79 15.31
CA TYR A 502 -7.18 -7.14 15.25
C TYR A 502 -6.07 -8.19 15.07
N ASN A 503 -6.16 -9.29 15.82
CA ASN A 503 -5.13 -10.33 15.91
C ASN A 503 -3.76 -9.86 16.46
N ASN A 504 -3.74 -8.78 17.25
CA ASN A 504 -2.55 -8.22 17.90
C ASN A 504 -1.45 -7.79 16.91
N TRP A 505 -1.85 -7.30 15.74
CA TRP A 505 -0.91 -6.65 14.81
C TRP A 505 -0.71 -5.19 15.21
N GLU A 506 0.52 -4.69 15.14
CA GLU A 506 0.79 -3.28 15.39
C GLU A 506 0.38 -2.46 14.15
N HIS A 507 0.09 -1.18 14.35
CA HIS A 507 -0.31 -0.27 13.28
C HIS A 507 0.74 -0.22 12.16
N ARG A 508 2.03 -0.33 12.50
CA ARG A 508 3.15 -0.42 11.53
C ARG A 508 2.95 -1.50 10.46
N GLU A 509 2.31 -2.63 10.77
CA GLU A 509 2.09 -3.70 9.79
C GLU A 509 0.94 -3.39 8.84
N VAL A 510 -0.07 -2.68 9.31
CA VAL A 510 -1.39 -2.55 8.63
C VAL A 510 -1.69 -1.14 8.13
N HIS A 511 -0.82 -0.18 8.42
CA HIS A 511 -1.04 1.25 8.18
C HIS A 511 -1.56 1.54 6.77
N ASN A 512 -0.86 1.12 5.71
CA ASN A 512 -1.27 1.42 4.33
C ASN A 512 -2.57 0.70 3.92
N LEU A 513 -3.09 -0.26 4.69
CA LEU A 513 -4.36 -0.95 4.43
C LEU A 513 -5.56 -0.31 5.15
N TYR A 514 -5.35 0.59 6.11
CA TYR A 514 -6.43 1.10 6.95
C TYR A 514 -7.52 1.78 6.10
N GLY A 515 -7.12 2.70 5.22
CA GLY A 515 -8.03 3.38 4.30
C GLY A 515 -8.71 2.45 3.29
N PHE A 516 -7.96 1.48 2.75
CA PHE A 516 -8.48 0.43 1.87
C PHE A 516 -9.64 -0.34 2.53
N TYR A 517 -9.50 -0.70 3.81
CA TYR A 517 -10.54 -1.44 4.53
C TYR A 517 -11.76 -0.60 4.89
N GLN A 518 -11.61 0.70 5.16
CA GLN A 518 -12.78 1.57 5.33
C GLN A 518 -13.55 1.68 4.01
N GLN A 519 -12.86 1.96 2.90
CA GLN A 519 -13.50 2.09 1.59
C GLN A 519 -14.24 0.80 1.22
N MET A 520 -13.63 -0.37 1.47
CA MET A 520 -14.26 -1.68 1.30
C MET A 520 -15.55 -1.79 2.12
N ALA A 521 -15.51 -1.45 3.41
CA ALA A 521 -16.66 -1.54 4.29
C ALA A 521 -17.80 -0.57 3.89
N THR A 522 -17.45 0.65 3.47
CA THR A 522 -18.43 1.63 2.97
C THR A 522 -19.07 1.15 1.67
N ALA A 523 -18.29 0.67 0.69
CA ALA A 523 -18.81 0.16 -0.57
C ALA A 523 -19.78 -1.01 -0.32
N GLU A 524 -19.42 -1.94 0.55
CA GLU A 524 -20.27 -3.05 0.99
C GLU A 524 -21.57 -2.55 1.65
N GLY A 525 -21.50 -1.52 2.49
CA GLY A 525 -22.69 -0.91 3.11
C GLY A 525 -23.69 -0.34 2.09
N LEU A 526 -23.17 0.32 1.05
CA LEU A 526 -24.00 0.87 -0.04
C LEU A 526 -24.62 -0.23 -0.93
N ILE A 527 -23.90 -1.33 -1.14
CA ILE A 527 -24.44 -2.53 -1.82
C ILE A 527 -25.54 -3.16 -0.97
N ARG A 528 -25.29 -3.38 0.33
CA ARG A 528 -26.23 -4.05 1.25
C ARG A 528 -27.54 -3.28 1.44
N ARG A 529 -27.48 -1.95 1.61
CA ARG A 529 -28.69 -1.14 1.80
C ARG A 529 -29.66 -1.19 0.60
N SER A 530 -29.15 -1.55 -0.59
CA SER A 530 -29.96 -1.77 -1.81
C SER A 530 -30.25 -3.25 -2.08
N SER A 531 -29.89 -4.15 -1.16
CA SER A 531 -29.97 -5.61 -1.34
C SER A 531 -29.23 -6.11 -2.58
N GLY A 532 -28.06 -5.51 -2.88
CA GLY A 532 -27.22 -5.90 -4.00
C GLY A 532 -27.67 -5.38 -5.37
N LYS A 533 -28.65 -4.46 -5.42
CA LYS A 533 -29.23 -3.98 -6.68
C LYS A 533 -28.54 -2.76 -7.25
N GLU A 534 -27.99 -1.90 -6.40
CA GLU A 534 -27.34 -0.65 -6.81
C GLU A 534 -25.81 -0.77 -6.69
N ARG A 535 -25.09 -0.23 -7.67
CA ARG A 535 -23.63 -0.11 -7.61
C ARG A 535 -23.26 1.00 -6.63
N PRO A 536 -22.23 0.81 -5.78
CA PRO A 536 -21.79 1.83 -4.86
C PRO A 536 -21.07 2.96 -5.61
N PHE A 537 -21.05 4.15 -5.00
CA PHE A 537 -20.06 5.19 -5.28
C PHE A 537 -19.46 5.59 -3.94
N VAL A 538 -18.15 5.39 -3.83
CA VAL A 538 -17.35 5.77 -2.66
C VAL A 538 -16.10 6.46 -3.18
N LEU A 539 -15.93 7.73 -2.84
CA LEU A 539 -14.65 8.42 -3.03
C LEU A 539 -13.81 8.19 -1.77
N THR A 540 -12.52 7.85 -1.92
CA THR A 540 -11.60 7.70 -0.78
C THR A 540 -10.30 8.45 -0.96
N ARG A 541 -9.74 8.99 0.15
CA ARG A 541 -8.45 9.70 0.12
C ARG A 541 -7.31 8.70 0.15
N SER A 542 -7.36 7.82 1.15
CA SER A 542 -6.35 6.80 1.37
C SER A 542 -6.71 5.48 0.73
N PHE A 543 -5.75 4.90 0.02
CA PHE A 543 -5.93 3.70 -0.80
C PHE A 543 -4.70 2.80 -0.80
N PHE A 544 -4.92 1.54 -1.19
CA PHE A 544 -3.88 0.53 -1.41
C PHE A 544 -4.11 -0.23 -2.71
N ALA A 545 -3.20 -1.13 -3.07
CA ALA A 545 -3.43 -2.10 -4.15
C ALA A 545 -4.78 -2.83 -3.94
N GLY A 546 -5.66 -2.80 -4.94
CA GLY A 546 -7.01 -3.38 -4.85
C GLY A 546 -8.13 -2.36 -4.57
N SER A 547 -7.82 -1.12 -4.20
CA SER A 547 -8.85 -0.07 -3.97
C SER A 547 -9.71 0.23 -5.20
N GLN A 548 -9.23 -0.06 -6.41
CA GLN A 548 -10.02 0.05 -7.65
C GLN A 548 -11.32 -0.77 -7.61
N LYS A 549 -11.39 -1.81 -6.75
CA LYS A 549 -12.59 -2.63 -6.56
C LYS A 549 -13.74 -1.90 -5.85
N TYR A 550 -13.47 -0.79 -5.16
CA TYR A 550 -14.42 -0.21 -4.21
C TYR A 550 -14.88 1.21 -4.55
N GLY A 551 -14.23 1.90 -5.48
CA GLY A 551 -14.72 3.19 -5.94
C GLY A 551 -13.67 4.07 -6.59
N ALA A 552 -13.78 5.38 -6.33
CA ALA A 552 -12.89 6.41 -6.85
C ALA A 552 -11.87 6.82 -5.80
N VAL A 553 -10.76 7.41 -6.25
CA VAL A 553 -9.78 8.11 -5.42
C VAL A 553 -9.60 9.54 -5.92
N TRP A 554 -9.08 10.44 -5.08
CA TRP A 554 -8.61 11.74 -5.56
C TRP A 554 -7.27 12.11 -4.96
N THR A 555 -6.62 13.14 -5.53
CA THR A 555 -5.26 13.51 -5.15
C THR A 555 -5.12 14.29 -3.84
N GLY A 556 -6.19 14.37 -3.03
CA GLY A 556 -6.22 15.11 -1.77
C GLY A 556 -6.11 16.63 -1.94
N ASP A 557 -5.62 17.28 -0.89
CA ASP A 557 -5.59 18.73 -0.74
C ASP A 557 -4.44 19.36 -1.54
N ASN A 558 -4.73 19.65 -2.81
CA ASN A 558 -3.89 20.46 -3.68
C ASN A 558 -4.03 21.97 -3.39
N THR A 559 -3.26 22.79 -4.10
CA THR A 559 -3.34 24.26 -4.03
C THR A 559 -3.85 24.83 -5.36
N ALA A 560 -4.59 25.95 -5.30
CA ALA A 560 -5.11 26.65 -6.49
C ALA A 560 -4.02 27.44 -7.24
N GLU A 561 -3.05 26.72 -7.81
CA GLU A 561 -1.95 27.26 -8.61
C GLU A 561 -1.77 26.48 -9.91
N TRP A 562 -1.26 27.14 -10.96
CA TRP A 562 -0.96 26.52 -12.26
C TRP A 562 -0.01 25.32 -12.16
N SER A 563 0.91 25.35 -11.19
CA SER A 563 1.84 24.27 -10.88
C SER A 563 1.10 22.98 -10.46
N TYR A 564 0.07 23.10 -9.64
CA TYR A 564 -0.75 21.97 -9.19
C TYR A 564 -1.69 21.47 -10.27
N LEU A 565 -2.24 22.37 -11.10
CA LEU A 565 -2.97 21.95 -12.30
C LEU A 565 -2.07 21.09 -13.21
N LYS A 566 -0.82 21.54 -13.45
CA LYS A 566 0.14 20.81 -14.28
C LYS A 566 0.55 19.46 -13.67
N ILE A 567 0.83 19.42 -12.36
CA ILE A 567 1.30 18.19 -11.69
C ILE A 567 0.17 17.16 -11.49
N SER A 568 -1.10 17.58 -11.54
CA SER A 568 -2.23 16.65 -11.48
C SER A 568 -2.17 15.60 -12.59
N ILE A 569 -1.74 15.96 -13.80
CA ILE A 569 -1.68 15.04 -14.96
C ILE A 569 -0.78 13.83 -14.66
N PRO A 570 0.52 13.98 -14.33
CA PRO A 570 1.36 12.83 -14.01
C PRO A 570 0.85 12.06 -12.79
N MET A 571 0.31 12.73 -11.75
CA MET A 571 -0.25 12.03 -10.58
C MET A 571 -1.39 11.08 -10.98
N LEU A 572 -2.35 11.56 -11.78
CA LEU A 572 -3.49 10.77 -12.24
C LEU A 572 -3.05 9.62 -13.17
N LEU A 573 -2.06 9.86 -14.03
CA LEU A 573 -1.49 8.83 -14.89
C LEU A 573 -0.80 7.74 -14.06
N THR A 574 -0.03 8.10 -13.04
CA THR A 574 0.63 7.14 -12.14
C THR A 574 -0.38 6.29 -11.38
N ILE A 575 -1.44 6.90 -10.83
CA ILE A 575 -2.54 6.18 -10.15
C ILE A 575 -3.26 5.24 -11.13
N SER A 576 -3.54 5.70 -12.34
CA SER A 576 -4.19 4.90 -13.39
C SER A 576 -3.33 3.71 -13.84
N MET A 577 -2.02 3.91 -14.00
CA MET A 577 -1.07 2.83 -14.33
C MET A 577 -0.95 1.80 -13.20
N ALA A 578 -1.28 2.19 -11.96
CA ALA A 578 -1.35 1.31 -10.81
C ALA A 578 -2.72 0.61 -10.65
N GLY A 579 -3.57 0.63 -11.69
CA GLY A 579 -4.84 -0.09 -11.74
C GLY A 579 -6.07 0.68 -11.23
N ILE A 580 -5.88 1.89 -10.68
CA ILE A 580 -6.98 2.73 -10.19
C ILE A 580 -7.30 3.80 -11.24
N SER A 581 -8.07 3.41 -12.26
CA SER A 581 -8.43 4.32 -13.35
C SER A 581 -9.47 5.37 -12.98
N PHE A 582 -10.25 5.15 -11.90
CA PHE A 582 -11.24 6.11 -11.45
C PHE A 582 -10.64 7.08 -10.43
N CYS A 583 -9.79 7.98 -10.92
CA CYS A 583 -9.07 8.97 -10.11
C CYS A 583 -9.29 10.40 -10.62
N GLY A 584 -9.20 11.38 -9.72
CA GLY A 584 -9.27 12.81 -10.06
C GLY A 584 -8.48 13.71 -9.11
N GLY A 585 -8.45 15.00 -9.38
CA GLY A 585 -7.95 16.03 -8.45
C GLY A 585 -9.02 17.12 -8.29
N ASN A 586 -8.89 17.96 -7.26
CA ASN A 586 -9.77 19.11 -7.11
C ASN A 586 -9.54 20.08 -8.28
N VAL A 587 -10.62 20.43 -8.99
CA VAL A 587 -10.62 21.25 -10.23
C VAL A 587 -10.51 22.73 -9.92
#